data_AF-A0A1L9WYC3-F1
#
_entry.id   AF-A0A1L9WYC3-F1
#
_cell.length_a   1.000
_cell.length_b   1.000
_cell.length_c   1.000
_cell.angle_alpha   90.00
_cell.angle_beta   90.00
_cell.angle_gamma   90.00
#
_symmetry.space_group_name_H-M   'P 1'
#
loop_
_entity.id
_entity.type
_entity.pdbx_description
1 polymer ?
#
loop_
_entity_poly.entity_id
_entity_poly.type
_entity_poly.pdbx_seq_one_letter_code
_entity_poly.pdbx_strand_id
1 'polypeptide(L)'
;MAAYAEQLLVCTGQRDWTSRIEDDGQGHSWGDLVRGLKGLLGRGGRFADPYHNILITNSSFAPSSQTSPASSSSSSSSTQPAASAFLFPSFKYFPSIPTQPSSENTENTDLSTFVQAHLLPAKARHGGPSRRPELASALPEAIDLRHSPVVLICGHGGRDMRCGVMAPVLETEFQRVLREKGFAAADGDGDNAAMIDHPDRAHVGLISHIGGHKYAGNVIVYIPPGMTVVGEDSASAVLHPLAGKGIWYGRIEPRHVQGVVEETILGGRVLADHFRGGVDRESGILRL
;
A
#
# COMPACT_ATOMS: atom_id res chain seq x y z
N MET A 1 6.57 0.24 17.25
CA MET A 1 6.10 -0.52 16.08
C MET A 1 7.29 -0.84 15.21
N ALA A 2 7.28 -1.99 14.52
CA ALA A 2 8.41 -2.40 13.69
C ALA A 2 8.44 -1.55 12.43
N ALA A 3 9.47 -0.72 12.31
CA ALA A 3 9.71 0.02 11.09
C ALA A 3 9.80 -0.92 9.88
N TYR A 4 9.29 -0.46 8.75
CA TYR A 4 9.41 -1.13 7.46
C TYR A 4 10.16 -0.24 6.48
N ALA A 5 10.88 -0.86 5.56
CA ALA A 5 11.53 -0.17 4.45
C ALA A 5 10.54 0.07 3.31
N GLU A 6 9.70 -0.92 3.02
CA GLU A 6 8.56 -0.80 2.12
C GLU A 6 7.34 -1.50 2.74
N GLN A 7 6.15 -1.01 2.43
CA GLN A 7 4.87 -1.67 2.61
C GLN A 7 4.32 -2.01 1.23
N LEU A 8 4.17 -3.31 0.96
CA LEU A 8 3.45 -3.80 -0.20
C LEU A 8 1.99 -4.07 0.21
N LEU A 9 1.09 -3.32 -0.41
CA LEU A 9 -0.33 -3.34 -0.14
C LEU A 9 -1.06 -4.09 -1.26
N VAL A 10 -1.35 -5.37 -1.04
CA VAL A 10 -2.00 -6.24 -2.02
C VAL A 10 -3.48 -5.88 -2.14
N CYS A 11 -3.97 -5.63 -3.35
CA CYS A 11 -5.38 -5.34 -3.63
C CYS A 11 -6.16 -6.66 -3.65
N THR A 12 -7.00 -6.89 -2.65
CA THR A 12 -7.74 -8.17 -2.51
C THR A 12 -9.24 -8.03 -2.75
N GLY A 13 -9.78 -6.81 -2.64
CA GLY A 13 -11.22 -6.54 -2.57
C GLY A 13 -11.89 -7.05 -1.29
N GLN A 14 -11.16 -7.74 -0.42
CA GLN A 14 -11.66 -8.29 0.83
C GLN A 14 -11.56 -7.26 1.96
N ARG A 15 -12.50 -7.32 2.90
CA ARG A 15 -12.60 -6.35 4.00
C ARG A 15 -12.13 -6.91 5.35
N ASP A 16 -11.92 -8.22 5.43
CA ASP A 16 -11.28 -8.89 6.57
C ASP A 16 -10.50 -10.11 6.07
N TRP A 17 -9.65 -10.66 6.94
CA TRP A 17 -8.70 -11.73 6.63
C TRP A 17 -8.58 -12.69 7.81
N THR A 18 -8.10 -13.91 7.55
CA THR A 18 -7.70 -14.81 8.63
C THR A 18 -6.45 -14.26 9.32
N SER A 19 -6.21 -14.69 10.57
CA SER A 19 -5.12 -14.16 11.40
C SER A 19 -3.74 -14.14 10.71
N ARG A 20 -3.53 -15.05 9.75
CA ARG A 20 -2.35 -15.13 8.89
C ARG A 20 -2.80 -14.95 7.44
N ILE A 21 -2.40 -13.83 6.84
CA ILE A 21 -2.82 -13.48 5.48
C ILE A 21 -2.37 -14.47 4.40
N GLU A 22 -1.35 -15.28 4.68
CA GLU A 22 -0.89 -16.35 3.80
C GLU A 22 -1.86 -17.54 3.71
N ASP A 23 -2.75 -17.70 4.70
CA ASP A 23 -3.76 -18.76 4.74
C ASP A 23 -5.01 -18.39 3.91
N ASP A 24 -5.14 -17.12 3.49
CA ASP A 24 -6.26 -16.61 2.70
C ASP A 24 -6.06 -16.73 1.19
N GLY A 25 -7.14 -16.52 0.42
CA GLY A 25 -7.05 -16.36 -1.04
C GLY A 25 -6.63 -17.62 -1.78
N GLN A 26 -7.06 -18.79 -1.30
CA GLN A 26 -6.89 -20.04 -2.04
C GLN A 26 -7.63 -19.95 -3.38
N GLY A 27 -6.95 -20.29 -4.47
CA GLY A 27 -7.49 -20.17 -5.83
C GLY A 27 -7.59 -18.74 -6.37
N HIS A 28 -7.08 -17.74 -5.64
CA HIS A 28 -7.01 -16.35 -6.09
C HIS A 28 -5.56 -15.87 -6.26
N SER A 29 -5.29 -15.18 -7.36
CA SER A 29 -3.95 -14.66 -7.69
C SER A 29 -3.35 -13.78 -6.58
N TRP A 30 -4.17 -12.96 -5.90
CA TRP A 30 -3.68 -12.13 -4.78
C TRP A 30 -3.20 -12.98 -3.60
N GLY A 31 -3.83 -14.12 -3.35
CA GLY A 31 -3.37 -15.06 -2.32
C GLY A 31 -2.04 -15.68 -2.73
N ASP A 32 -1.92 -16.08 -4.00
CA ASP A 32 -0.69 -16.68 -4.53
C ASP A 32 0.48 -15.69 -4.44
N LEU A 33 0.22 -14.41 -4.72
CA LEU A 33 1.19 -13.32 -4.50
C LEU A 33 1.66 -13.27 -3.04
N VAL A 34 0.71 -13.25 -2.09
CA VAL A 34 1.05 -13.19 -0.65
C VAL A 34 1.90 -14.39 -0.23
N ARG A 35 1.50 -15.61 -0.60
CA ARG A 35 2.26 -16.84 -0.29
C ARG A 35 3.64 -16.83 -0.94
N GLY A 36 3.73 -16.48 -2.22
CA GLY A 36 4.98 -16.41 -2.95
C GLY A 36 5.95 -15.40 -2.32
N LEU A 37 5.47 -14.21 -1.97
CA LEU A 37 6.28 -13.19 -1.30
C LEU A 37 6.72 -13.64 0.09
N LYS A 38 5.84 -14.28 0.88
CA LYS A 38 6.20 -14.84 2.19
C LYS A 38 7.24 -15.95 2.06
N GLY A 39 7.15 -16.79 1.03
CA GLY A 39 8.16 -17.82 0.74
C GLY A 39 9.50 -17.24 0.32
N LEU A 40 9.51 -16.14 -0.44
CA LEU A 40 10.74 -15.50 -0.93
C LEU A 40 11.44 -14.61 0.12
N LEU A 41 10.67 -13.82 0.87
CA LEU A 41 11.16 -12.79 1.81
C LEU A 41 11.12 -13.25 3.28
N GLY A 42 10.35 -14.28 3.60
CA GLY A 42 10.23 -14.82 4.95
C GLY A 42 11.42 -15.68 5.37
N ARG A 43 11.37 -16.23 6.59
CA ARG A 43 12.47 -17.03 7.16
C ARG A 43 12.84 -18.21 6.24
N GLY A 44 14.10 -18.26 5.80
CA GLY A 44 14.61 -19.30 4.92
C GLY A 44 14.35 -19.05 3.43
N GLY A 45 13.65 -17.97 3.07
CA GLY A 45 13.47 -17.54 1.70
C GLY A 45 14.76 -17.03 1.07
N ARG A 46 14.88 -17.18 -0.26
CA ARG A 46 16.06 -16.75 -1.04
C ARG A 46 16.41 -15.28 -0.88
N PHE A 47 15.42 -14.44 -0.61
CA PHE A 47 15.56 -12.99 -0.48
C PHE A 47 15.32 -12.50 0.96
N ALA A 48 15.39 -13.40 1.94
CA ALA A 48 15.20 -13.04 3.34
C ALA A 48 16.31 -12.08 3.82
N ASP A 49 15.92 -10.91 4.31
CA ASP A 49 16.82 -9.94 4.92
C ASP A 49 16.22 -9.42 6.25
N PRO A 50 16.76 -9.82 7.42
CA PRO A 50 16.25 -9.38 8.71
C PRO A 50 16.48 -7.88 8.98
N TYR A 51 17.31 -7.21 8.17
CA TYR A 51 17.63 -5.79 8.29
C TYR A 51 16.86 -4.91 7.29
N HIS A 52 16.09 -5.52 6.39
CA HIS A 52 15.27 -4.83 5.39
C HIS A 52 13.82 -5.35 5.43
N ASN A 53 13.05 -4.85 6.40
CA ASN A 53 11.70 -5.31 6.63
C ASN A 53 10.74 -4.83 5.52
N ILE A 54 10.15 -5.78 4.79
CA ILE A 54 9.07 -5.54 3.83
C ILE A 54 7.75 -5.94 4.48
N LEU A 55 6.92 -4.95 4.75
CA LEU A 55 5.60 -5.15 5.33
C LEU A 55 4.61 -5.53 4.23
N ILE A 56 4.17 -6.79 4.21
CA ILE A 56 3.12 -7.24 3.30
C ILE A 56 1.78 -7.15 4.01
N THR A 57 0.86 -6.37 3.44
CA THR A 57 -0.51 -6.19 3.95
C THR A 57 -1.52 -6.43 2.84
N ASN A 58 -2.64 -7.05 3.15
CA ASN A 58 -3.79 -7.10 2.26
C ASN A 58 -4.63 -5.84 2.43
N SER A 59 -5.38 -5.48 1.40
CA SER A 59 -6.27 -4.32 1.42
C SER A 59 -7.63 -4.59 0.81
N SER A 60 -8.60 -3.78 1.22
CA SER A 60 -9.95 -3.74 0.64
C SER A 60 -10.02 -3.08 -0.73
N PHE A 61 -8.90 -2.59 -1.27
CA PHE A 61 -8.86 -2.10 -2.63
C PHE A 61 -9.12 -3.23 -3.62
N ALA A 62 -9.95 -2.94 -4.62
CA ALA A 62 -10.29 -3.89 -5.66
C ALA A 62 -9.03 -4.30 -6.46
N PRO A 63 -8.86 -5.58 -6.80
CA PRO A 63 -7.84 -6.00 -7.75
C PRO A 63 -8.04 -5.30 -9.11
N SER A 64 -6.96 -5.08 -9.86
CA SER A 64 -7.07 -4.52 -11.22
C SER A 64 -7.88 -5.45 -12.12
N SER A 65 -8.65 -4.91 -13.06
CA SER A 65 -9.38 -5.70 -14.06
C SER A 65 -8.47 -6.63 -14.87
N GLN A 66 -7.20 -6.24 -15.04
CA GLN A 66 -6.15 -7.05 -15.69
C GLN A 66 -5.80 -8.34 -14.94
N THR A 67 -6.20 -8.47 -13.68
CA THR A 67 -5.86 -9.61 -12.79
C THR A 67 -6.98 -10.64 -12.68
N SER A 68 -8.12 -10.41 -13.35
CA SER A 68 -9.25 -11.34 -13.31
C SER A 68 -8.94 -12.63 -14.10
N PRO A 69 -9.21 -13.82 -13.53
CA PRO A 69 -9.14 -15.05 -14.31
C PRO A 69 -10.20 -14.98 -15.41
N ALA A 70 -9.78 -15.12 -16.68
CA ALA A 70 -10.69 -15.19 -17.81
C ALA A 70 -11.70 -16.33 -17.59
N SER A 71 -12.91 -16.01 -17.13
CA SER A 71 -14.02 -16.95 -17.14
C SER A 71 -14.41 -17.17 -18.60
N SER A 72 -14.06 -18.36 -19.10
CA SER A 72 -14.65 -19.06 -20.25
C SER A 72 -14.76 -18.26 -21.56
N SER A 73 -13.66 -18.16 -22.29
CA SER A 73 -13.74 -18.31 -23.75
C SER A 73 -12.39 -18.75 -24.33
N SER A 74 -12.49 -19.72 -25.23
CA SER A 74 -11.44 -20.44 -25.93
C SER A 74 -10.52 -19.54 -26.74
N SER A 75 -9.54 -18.92 -26.10
CA SER A 75 -8.39 -18.34 -26.79
C SER A 75 -7.09 -18.63 -26.03
N SER A 76 -6.15 -19.20 -26.75
CA SER A 76 -4.88 -19.74 -26.30
C SER A 76 -3.83 -18.66 -26.01
N SER A 77 -4.14 -17.68 -25.17
CA SER A 77 -3.15 -16.76 -24.60
C SER A 77 -2.91 -17.13 -23.14
N SER A 78 -1.75 -17.74 -22.88
CA SER A 78 -1.25 -18.10 -21.55
C SER A 78 -0.92 -16.85 -20.73
N THR A 79 -1.95 -16.11 -20.30
CA THR A 79 -1.76 -14.96 -19.41
C THR A 79 -1.34 -15.50 -18.05
N GLN A 80 -0.12 -15.15 -17.62
CA GLN A 80 0.41 -15.58 -16.33
C GLN A 80 -0.49 -15.05 -15.20
N PRO A 81 -0.76 -15.84 -14.13
CA PRO A 81 -1.57 -15.36 -13.02
C PRO A 81 -0.89 -14.16 -12.34
N ALA A 82 -1.61 -13.04 -12.28
CA ALA A 82 -1.12 -11.77 -11.77
C ALA A 82 -2.05 -11.18 -10.70
N ALA A 83 -1.51 -10.32 -9.84
CA ALA A 83 -2.25 -9.56 -8.83
C ALA A 83 -1.78 -8.11 -8.78
N SER A 84 -2.62 -7.19 -8.31
CA SER A 84 -2.26 -5.78 -8.20
C SER A 84 -1.90 -5.38 -6.77
N ALA A 85 -1.02 -4.39 -6.64
CA ALA A 85 -0.61 -3.88 -5.34
C ALA A 85 -0.09 -2.44 -5.40
N PHE A 86 -0.22 -1.72 -4.28
CA PHE A 86 0.49 -0.46 -4.06
C PHE A 86 1.80 -0.71 -3.30
N LEU A 87 2.80 0.14 -3.52
CA LEU A 87 4.09 0.09 -2.85
C LEU A 87 4.44 1.46 -2.25
N PHE A 88 4.65 1.49 -0.94
CA PHE A 88 5.01 2.70 -0.19
C PHE A 88 6.26 2.46 0.67
N PRO A 89 7.13 3.45 0.91
CA PRO A 89 7.05 4.85 0.46
C PRO A 89 7.62 5.06 -0.95
N SER A 90 7.75 4.03 -1.77
CA SER A 90 8.11 4.20 -3.19
C SER A 90 7.05 4.93 -4.02
N PHE A 91 5.80 5.02 -3.54
CA PHE A 91 4.65 5.63 -4.22
C PHE A 91 4.45 5.07 -5.63
N LYS A 92 4.29 3.75 -5.73
CA LYS A 92 3.99 3.07 -6.99
C LYS A 92 2.73 2.23 -6.87
N TYR A 93 1.99 2.12 -7.97
CA TYR A 93 0.94 1.15 -8.15
C TYR A 93 1.34 0.17 -9.26
N PHE A 94 1.16 -1.12 -9.01
CA PHE A 94 1.42 -2.18 -9.96
C PHE A 94 0.07 -2.82 -10.31
N PRO A 95 -0.46 -2.62 -11.52
CA PRO A 95 -1.73 -3.24 -11.93
C PRO A 95 -1.57 -4.75 -12.16
N SER A 96 -0.35 -5.22 -12.44
CA SER A 96 -0.06 -6.62 -12.73
C SER A 96 1.31 -7.03 -12.17
N ILE A 97 1.31 -7.87 -11.14
CA ILE A 97 2.50 -8.51 -10.55
C ILE A 97 2.37 -10.03 -10.76
N PRO A 98 3.33 -10.69 -11.43
CA PRO A 98 3.34 -12.15 -11.54
C PRO A 98 3.37 -12.81 -10.17
N THR A 99 2.53 -13.82 -9.96
CA THR A 99 2.32 -14.44 -8.63
C THR A 99 3.24 -15.64 -8.36
N GLN A 100 3.75 -16.29 -9.41
CA GLN A 100 4.55 -17.49 -9.30
C GLN A 100 6.04 -17.15 -9.48
N PRO A 101 6.93 -17.62 -8.59
CA PRO A 101 8.37 -17.60 -8.84
C PRO A 101 8.73 -18.70 -9.85
N SER A 102 9.60 -18.41 -10.81
CA SER A 102 10.13 -19.45 -11.70
C SER A 102 11.14 -20.33 -10.96
N SER A 103 11.09 -21.64 -11.23
CA SER A 103 12.00 -22.64 -10.66
C SER A 103 13.38 -22.65 -11.33
N GLU A 104 13.53 -22.01 -12.48
CA GLU A 104 14.74 -21.97 -13.31
C GLU A 104 14.93 -20.57 -13.91
N ASN A 105 16.17 -20.24 -14.31
CA ASN A 105 16.52 -19.02 -15.04
C ASN A 105 15.80 -18.99 -16.41
N THR A 106 14.53 -18.59 -16.40
CA THR A 106 13.78 -18.28 -17.61
C THR A 106 13.94 -16.81 -17.94
N GLU A 107 13.91 -16.45 -19.22
CA GLU A 107 13.91 -15.05 -19.67
C GLU A 107 12.59 -14.31 -19.34
N ASN A 108 11.62 -15.00 -18.72
CA ASN A 108 10.30 -14.47 -18.43
C ASN A 108 10.24 -13.76 -17.07
N THR A 109 9.54 -12.61 -17.04
CA THR A 109 9.21 -11.88 -15.82
C THR A 109 8.39 -12.76 -14.86
N ASP A 110 8.88 -12.90 -13.64
CA ASP A 110 8.26 -13.70 -12.58
C ASP A 110 8.19 -12.92 -11.26
N LEU A 111 7.68 -13.54 -10.19
CA LEU A 111 7.62 -12.91 -8.88
C LEU A 111 9.02 -12.51 -8.35
N SER A 112 10.05 -13.31 -8.65
CA SER A 112 11.44 -13.04 -8.25
C SER A 112 11.98 -11.77 -8.90
N THR A 113 11.56 -11.50 -10.13
CA THR A 113 11.89 -10.29 -10.89
C THR A 113 11.31 -9.06 -10.19
N PHE A 114 10.03 -9.10 -9.79
CA PHE A 114 9.40 -8.03 -9.01
C PHE A 114 10.12 -7.76 -7.68
N VAL A 115 10.45 -8.82 -6.92
CA VAL A 115 11.18 -8.69 -5.64
C VAL A 115 12.53 -8.01 -5.85
N GLN A 116 13.31 -8.47 -6.82
CA GLN A 116 14.63 -7.91 -7.11
C GLN A 116 14.57 -6.47 -7.62
N ALA A 117 13.58 -6.14 -8.44
CA ALA A 117 13.42 -4.82 -9.02
C ALA A 117 12.98 -3.77 -7.98
N HIS A 118 12.07 -4.13 -7.07
CA HIS A 118 11.34 -3.14 -6.28
C HIS A 118 11.43 -3.30 -4.75
N LEU A 119 11.63 -4.52 -4.23
CA LEU A 119 11.50 -4.78 -2.79
C LEU A 119 12.84 -4.94 -2.07
N LEU A 120 13.93 -5.24 -2.77
CA LEU A 120 15.24 -5.37 -2.14
C LEU A 120 15.84 -4.00 -1.77
N PRO A 121 16.80 -3.93 -0.82
CA PRO A 121 17.50 -2.69 -0.49
C PRO A 121 18.41 -2.24 -1.65
N ALA A 122 18.55 -0.93 -1.86
CA ALA A 122 19.46 -0.39 -2.87
C ALA A 122 20.93 -0.80 -2.64
N LYS A 123 21.34 -0.97 -1.37
CA LYS A 123 22.64 -1.51 -0.98
C LYS A 123 22.42 -2.58 0.07
N ALA A 124 22.86 -3.80 -0.23
CA ALA A 124 22.82 -4.87 0.75
C ALA A 124 23.68 -4.55 1.97
N ARG A 125 23.13 -4.90 3.14
CA ARG A 125 23.90 -4.96 4.38
C ARG A 125 24.37 -6.41 4.55
N HIS A 126 25.58 -6.59 5.06
CA HIS A 126 26.12 -7.92 5.40
C HIS A 126 26.14 -8.94 4.23
N GLY A 127 26.32 -8.48 3.00
CA GLY A 127 26.40 -9.35 1.81
C GLY A 127 25.08 -9.98 1.39
N GLY A 128 23.94 -9.44 1.87
CA GLY A 128 22.61 -9.86 1.46
C GLY A 128 22.24 -9.51 0.00
N PRO A 129 21.01 -9.82 -0.43
CA PRO A 129 20.53 -9.48 -1.76
C PRO A 129 20.31 -7.96 -1.91
N SER A 130 20.62 -7.41 -3.09
CA SER A 130 20.44 -5.98 -3.42
C SER A 130 19.46 -5.77 -4.57
N ARG A 131 18.82 -4.60 -4.59
CA ARG A 131 17.91 -4.17 -5.65
C ARG A 131 18.63 -4.16 -7.01
N ARG A 132 17.90 -4.56 -8.04
CA ARG A 132 18.31 -4.60 -9.44
C ARG A 132 17.40 -3.69 -10.28
N PRO A 133 17.66 -2.37 -10.31
CA PRO A 133 16.78 -1.41 -10.97
C PRO A 133 16.60 -1.67 -12.46
N GLU A 134 17.57 -2.31 -13.12
CA GLU A 134 17.50 -2.69 -14.52
C GLU A 134 16.33 -3.65 -14.84
N LEU A 135 15.85 -4.40 -13.82
CA LEU A 135 14.71 -5.31 -13.96
C LEU A 135 13.35 -4.59 -13.87
N ALA A 136 13.30 -3.31 -13.49
CA ALA A 136 12.04 -2.57 -13.38
C ALA A 136 11.35 -2.39 -14.75
N SER A 137 12.11 -2.40 -15.85
CA SER A 137 11.57 -2.34 -17.22
C SER A 137 10.73 -3.57 -17.59
N ALA A 138 10.86 -4.66 -16.83
CA ALA A 138 10.07 -5.88 -16.99
C ALA A 138 8.62 -5.74 -16.49
N LEU A 139 8.29 -4.65 -15.78
CA LEU A 139 6.95 -4.28 -15.34
C LEU A 139 6.57 -2.88 -15.87
N PRO A 140 6.38 -2.71 -17.19
CA PRO A 140 6.21 -1.40 -17.81
C PRO A 140 4.89 -0.70 -17.42
N GLU A 141 3.91 -1.45 -16.90
CA GLU A 141 2.60 -0.91 -16.48
C GLU A 141 2.62 -0.32 -15.07
N ALA A 142 3.76 -0.30 -14.38
CA ALA A 142 3.86 0.34 -13.07
C ALA A 142 3.59 1.86 -13.16
N ILE A 143 2.73 2.37 -12.29
CA ILE A 143 2.31 3.77 -12.25
C ILE A 143 2.96 4.45 -11.04
N ASP A 144 3.63 5.59 -11.26
CA ASP A 144 4.10 6.44 -10.17
C ASP A 144 2.94 7.28 -9.61
N LEU A 145 2.71 7.19 -8.31
CA LEU A 145 1.66 7.92 -7.61
C LEU A 145 2.20 9.27 -7.17
N ARG A 146 1.66 10.35 -7.74
CA ARG A 146 2.13 11.72 -7.53
C ARG A 146 1.09 12.58 -6.84
N HIS A 147 -0.19 12.26 -6.89
CA HIS A 147 -1.25 13.20 -6.54
C HIS A 147 -2.23 12.69 -5.47
N SER A 148 -2.66 11.42 -5.53
CA SER A 148 -3.68 10.89 -4.63
C SER A 148 -3.13 10.49 -3.24
N PRO A 149 -3.56 11.14 -2.14
CA PRO A 149 -3.28 10.62 -0.80
C PRO A 149 -3.93 9.26 -0.55
N VAL A 150 -3.29 8.44 0.28
CA VAL A 150 -3.78 7.10 0.64
C VAL A 150 -3.91 6.97 2.15
N VAL A 151 -5.12 6.68 2.62
CA VAL A 151 -5.47 6.43 4.02
C VAL A 151 -5.73 4.94 4.20
N LEU A 152 -4.90 4.29 5.00
CA LEU A 152 -4.99 2.87 5.30
C LEU A 152 -5.39 2.66 6.76
N ILE A 153 -6.47 1.92 6.98
CA ILE A 153 -7.06 1.71 8.30
C ILE A 153 -6.93 0.24 8.66
N CYS A 154 -6.28 -0.09 9.77
CA CYS A 154 -6.20 -1.48 10.23
C CYS A 154 -7.61 -2.01 10.54
N GLY A 155 -8.10 -2.95 9.72
CA GLY A 155 -9.43 -3.56 9.85
C GLY A 155 -9.41 -5.06 10.16
N HIS A 156 -8.24 -5.63 10.46
CA HIS A 156 -8.03 -7.07 10.61
C HIS A 156 -8.72 -7.66 11.86
N GLY A 157 -9.99 -8.04 11.73
CA GLY A 157 -10.83 -8.59 12.79
C GLY A 157 -10.36 -9.96 13.25
N GLY A 158 -9.89 -10.80 12.32
CA GLY A 158 -9.31 -12.12 12.61
C GLY A 158 -8.08 -12.09 13.53
N ARG A 159 -7.46 -10.91 13.72
CA ARG A 159 -6.28 -10.72 14.57
C ARG A 159 -6.51 -9.77 15.75
N ASP A 160 -7.33 -8.74 15.57
CA ASP A 160 -7.78 -7.84 16.64
C ASP A 160 -9.22 -7.38 16.37
N MET A 161 -10.18 -7.95 17.11
CA MET A 161 -11.60 -7.63 16.96
C MET A 161 -11.91 -6.14 17.15
N ARG A 162 -11.12 -5.41 17.95
CA ARG A 162 -11.33 -3.97 18.13
C ARG A 162 -11.01 -3.19 16.85
N CYS A 163 -9.99 -3.63 16.10
CA CYS A 163 -9.71 -3.09 14.78
C CYS A 163 -10.84 -3.45 13.79
N GLY A 164 -11.30 -4.70 13.79
CA GLY A 164 -12.41 -5.14 12.92
C GLY A 164 -13.71 -4.35 13.13
N VAL A 165 -14.04 -4.01 14.39
CA VAL A 165 -15.23 -3.20 14.72
C VAL A 165 -15.04 -1.72 14.40
N MET A 166 -13.87 -1.15 14.70
CA MET A 166 -13.62 0.29 14.55
C MET A 166 -13.42 0.71 13.09
N ALA A 167 -12.80 -0.13 12.28
CA ALA A 167 -12.29 0.27 10.97
C ALA A 167 -13.38 0.69 9.96
N PRO A 168 -14.54 0.01 9.84
CA PRO A 168 -15.62 0.45 8.94
C PRO A 168 -16.19 1.84 9.31
N VAL A 169 -16.24 2.15 10.62
CA VAL A 169 -16.71 3.45 11.11
C VAL A 169 -15.71 4.55 10.74
N LEU A 170 -14.41 4.28 10.91
CA LEU A 170 -13.35 5.21 10.49
C LEU A 170 -13.34 5.40 8.97
N GLU A 171 -13.45 4.33 8.18
CA GLU A 171 -13.45 4.41 6.72
C GLU A 171 -14.60 5.29 6.22
N THR A 172 -15.81 5.08 6.73
CA THR A 172 -17.00 5.89 6.42
C THR A 172 -16.76 7.37 6.72
N GLU A 173 -16.19 7.66 7.90
CA GLU A 173 -15.94 9.03 8.32
C GLU A 173 -14.83 9.70 7.50
N PHE A 174 -13.75 8.98 7.17
CA PHE A 174 -12.70 9.49 6.29
C PHE A 174 -13.26 9.81 4.90
N GLN A 175 -14.04 8.91 4.31
CA GLN A 175 -14.68 9.13 3.02
C GLN A 175 -15.62 10.34 3.05
N ARG A 176 -16.42 10.51 4.11
CA ARG A 176 -17.31 11.66 4.29
C ARG A 176 -16.51 12.98 4.32
N VAL A 177 -15.52 13.08 5.21
CA VAL A 177 -14.74 14.30 5.39
C VAL A 177 -13.92 14.63 4.14
N LEU A 178 -13.29 13.64 3.49
CA LEU A 178 -12.54 13.87 2.25
C LEU A 178 -13.45 14.37 1.12
N ARG A 179 -14.66 13.82 0.99
CA ARG A 179 -15.64 14.29 0.00
C ARG A 179 -16.07 15.74 0.26
N GLU A 180 -16.27 16.11 1.52
CA GLU A 180 -16.57 17.50 1.91
C GLU A 180 -15.42 18.47 1.60
N LYS A 181 -14.19 17.96 1.48
CA LYS A 181 -13.00 18.72 1.08
C LYS A 181 -12.71 18.68 -0.42
N GLY A 182 -13.61 18.12 -1.23
CA GLY A 182 -13.53 18.15 -2.69
C GLY A 182 -12.91 16.91 -3.34
N PHE A 183 -12.56 15.88 -2.57
CA PHE A 183 -12.11 14.61 -3.16
C PHE A 183 -13.29 13.83 -3.75
N ALA A 184 -13.08 13.22 -4.92
CA ALA A 184 -14.05 12.40 -5.61
C ALA A 184 -14.43 11.15 -4.77
N ALA A 185 -15.69 10.72 -4.90
CA ALA A 185 -16.14 9.45 -4.32
C ALA A 185 -15.42 8.27 -4.99
N ALA A 186 -15.15 7.22 -4.21
CA ALA A 186 -14.47 6.01 -4.69
C ALA A 186 -15.29 5.21 -5.73
N ASP A 187 -16.58 5.52 -5.89
CA ASP A 187 -17.59 4.71 -6.61
C ASP A 187 -17.64 4.96 -8.14
N GLY A 188 -16.53 5.42 -8.75
CA GLY A 188 -16.39 5.45 -10.20
C GLY A 188 -15.94 4.09 -10.72
N ASP A 189 -16.89 3.28 -11.21
CA ASP A 189 -16.74 1.89 -11.68
C ASP A 189 -15.92 1.73 -13.00
N GLY A 190 -14.83 2.49 -13.15
CA GLY A 190 -14.01 2.52 -14.36
C GLY A 190 -12.52 2.45 -14.01
N ASP A 191 -11.93 1.28 -14.26
CA ASP A 191 -10.49 1.00 -14.22
C ASP A 191 -9.76 1.70 -15.37
N ASN A 192 -9.85 3.03 -15.40
CA ASN A 192 -9.05 3.84 -16.28
C ASN A 192 -7.75 4.17 -15.53
N ALA A 193 -6.58 3.81 -16.06
CA ALA A 193 -5.29 4.07 -15.41
C ALA A 193 -5.11 5.57 -15.06
N ALA A 194 -5.70 6.48 -15.84
CA ALA A 194 -5.77 7.91 -15.55
C ALA A 194 -6.57 8.27 -14.28
N MET A 195 -7.40 7.36 -13.78
CA MET A 195 -8.13 7.53 -12.53
C MET A 195 -7.34 7.09 -11.30
N ILE A 196 -6.33 6.20 -11.38
CA ILE A 196 -5.69 5.67 -10.16
C ILE A 196 -4.96 6.76 -9.36
N ASP A 197 -4.39 7.75 -10.05
CA ASP A 197 -3.70 8.89 -9.47
C ASP A 197 -4.23 10.21 -10.05
N HIS A 198 -4.83 11.04 -9.21
CA HIS A 198 -5.42 12.33 -9.62
C HIS A 198 -5.45 13.31 -8.44
N PRO A 199 -5.23 14.62 -8.64
CA PRO A 199 -5.27 15.62 -7.57
C PRO A 199 -6.56 15.62 -6.75
N ASP A 200 -7.70 15.38 -7.42
CA ASP A 200 -9.02 15.34 -6.78
C ASP A 200 -9.40 13.95 -6.25
N ARG A 201 -8.47 13.00 -6.15
CA ARG A 201 -8.75 11.64 -5.66
C ARG A 201 -8.01 11.36 -4.36
N ALA A 202 -8.69 10.67 -3.44
CA ALA A 202 -8.09 10.10 -2.24
C ALA A 202 -8.49 8.62 -2.14
N HIS A 203 -7.55 7.77 -1.75
CA HIS A 203 -7.82 6.35 -1.53
C HIS A 203 -8.01 6.11 -0.03
N VAL A 204 -9.13 5.50 0.36
CA VAL A 204 -9.39 5.09 1.75
C VAL A 204 -9.70 3.61 1.74
N GLY A 205 -8.92 2.82 2.48
CA GLY A 205 -9.08 1.37 2.48
C GLY A 205 -8.77 0.72 3.82
N LEU A 206 -9.43 -0.40 4.07
CA LEU A 206 -9.11 -1.29 5.17
C LEU A 206 -7.90 -2.13 4.82
N ILE A 207 -7.06 -2.42 5.82
CA ILE A 207 -5.87 -3.24 5.63
C ILE A 207 -5.72 -4.31 6.70
N SER A 208 -5.00 -5.37 6.34
CA SER A 208 -4.61 -6.39 7.29
C SER A 208 -3.67 -5.81 8.36
N HIS A 209 -3.50 -6.58 9.43
CA HIS A 209 -3.02 -6.06 10.72
C HIS A 209 -1.71 -5.27 10.63
N ILE A 210 -1.76 -4.03 11.14
CA ILE A 210 -0.60 -3.18 11.37
C ILE A 210 -0.56 -2.72 12.83
N GLY A 211 0.65 -2.67 13.40
CA GLY A 211 0.88 -2.11 14.72
C GLY A 211 0.83 -3.14 15.83
N GLY A 212 0.55 -2.66 17.04
CA GLY A 212 0.40 -3.50 18.22
C GLY A 212 -1.05 -3.69 18.59
N HIS A 213 -1.42 -4.86 19.09
CA HIS A 213 -2.77 -5.21 19.52
C HIS A 213 -3.11 -4.60 20.90
N LYS A 214 -2.61 -3.40 21.22
CA LYS A 214 -2.97 -2.74 22.49
C LYS A 214 -4.20 -1.85 22.31
N TYR A 215 -4.35 -1.23 21.14
CA TYR A 215 -5.43 -0.27 20.84
C TYR A 215 -5.82 -0.33 19.36
N ALA A 216 -7.10 -0.09 19.06
CA ALA A 216 -7.62 0.08 17.70
C ALA A 216 -7.33 1.50 17.16
N GLY A 217 -7.78 1.76 15.93
CA GLY A 217 -7.57 3.06 15.27
C GLY A 217 -6.12 3.26 14.83
N ASN A 218 -5.48 2.20 14.32
CA ASN A 218 -4.22 2.32 13.61
C ASN A 218 -4.51 2.79 12.18
N VAL A 219 -3.98 3.96 11.82
CA VAL A 219 -4.17 4.60 10.52
C VAL A 219 -2.82 4.99 9.96
N ILE A 220 -2.54 4.67 8.70
CA ILE A 220 -1.40 5.20 7.95
C ILE A 220 -1.92 6.16 6.90
N VAL A 221 -1.33 7.35 6.82
CA VAL A 221 -1.60 8.35 5.79
C VAL A 221 -0.36 8.53 4.93
N TYR A 222 -0.42 8.11 3.68
CA TYR A 222 0.62 8.37 2.69
C TYR A 222 0.28 9.63 1.89
N ILE A 223 1.21 10.58 1.90
CA ILE A 223 1.12 11.83 1.14
C ILE A 223 2.04 11.72 -0.07
N PRO A 224 1.53 11.75 -1.31
CA PRO A 224 2.34 11.49 -2.48
C PRO A 224 3.29 12.65 -2.79
N PRO A 225 4.42 12.36 -3.46
CA PRO A 225 5.52 13.31 -3.64
C PRO A 225 5.20 14.49 -4.55
N GLY A 226 4.08 14.49 -5.28
CA GLY A 226 3.62 15.60 -6.09
C GLY A 226 2.42 16.36 -5.50
N MET A 227 1.98 16.03 -4.29
CA MET A 227 0.87 16.74 -3.64
C MET A 227 1.29 18.16 -3.27
N THR A 228 0.44 19.13 -3.54
CA THR A 228 0.64 20.54 -3.20
C THR A 228 -0.42 21.02 -2.23
N VAL A 229 -0.10 22.09 -1.50
CA VAL A 229 -1.02 22.81 -0.61
C VAL A 229 -1.01 24.29 -0.96
N VAL A 230 -2.05 25.01 -0.54
CA VAL A 230 -2.10 26.46 -0.67
C VAL A 230 -1.05 27.07 0.27
N GLY A 231 -0.15 27.88 -0.29
CA GLY A 231 0.87 28.60 0.47
C GLY A 231 0.28 29.69 1.37
N GLU A 232 1.10 30.21 2.29
CA GLU A 232 0.68 31.27 3.24
C GLU A 232 0.19 32.54 2.56
N ASP A 233 0.69 32.83 1.36
CA ASP A 233 0.26 33.97 0.52
C ASP A 233 -1.10 33.76 -0.15
N SER A 234 -1.72 32.57 0.02
CA SER A 234 -2.99 32.15 -0.58
C SER A 234 -3.06 32.26 -2.11
N ALA A 235 -1.91 32.43 -2.78
CA ALA A 235 -1.81 32.69 -4.21
C ALA A 235 -0.93 31.67 -4.93
N SER A 236 0.00 31.01 -4.21
CA SER A 236 0.90 30.01 -4.78
C SER A 236 0.63 28.60 -4.24
N ALA A 237 0.59 27.61 -5.13
CA ALA A 237 0.63 26.22 -4.74
C ALA A 237 2.07 25.84 -4.39
N VAL A 238 2.30 25.38 -3.16
CA VAL A 238 3.61 24.93 -2.68
C VAL A 238 3.59 23.42 -2.45
N LEU A 239 4.75 22.79 -2.50
CA LEU A 239 4.86 21.36 -2.22
C LEU A 239 4.35 21.06 -0.80
N HIS A 240 3.55 20.01 -0.66
CA HIS A 240 3.02 19.61 0.64
C HIS A 240 4.18 19.32 1.62
N PRO A 241 4.20 19.86 2.86
CA PRO A 241 5.31 19.66 3.81
C PRO A 241 5.63 18.18 4.13
N LEU A 242 4.62 17.32 4.02
CA LEU A 242 4.74 15.87 4.19
C LEU A 242 4.82 15.09 2.87
N ALA A 243 5.03 15.75 1.73
CA ALA A 243 5.14 15.09 0.42
C ALA A 243 6.20 13.97 0.45
N GLY A 244 5.84 12.80 -0.07
CA GLY A 244 6.71 11.62 -0.07
C GLY A 244 6.82 10.90 1.27
N LYS A 245 5.94 11.20 2.24
CA LYS A 245 5.98 10.61 3.59
C LYS A 245 4.74 9.78 3.90
N GLY A 246 4.93 8.74 4.71
CA GLY A 246 3.87 7.98 5.36
C GLY A 246 3.81 8.32 6.84
N ILE A 247 2.65 8.73 7.34
CA ILE A 247 2.43 9.13 8.73
C ILE A 247 1.57 8.07 9.42
N TRP A 248 2.05 7.53 10.53
CA TRP A 248 1.34 6.53 11.31
C TRP A 248 0.67 7.17 12.52
N TYR A 249 -0.64 7.00 12.62
CA TYR A 249 -1.45 7.30 13.78
C TYR A 249 -1.96 6.06 14.51
N GLY A 250 -2.10 6.16 15.83
CA GLY A 250 -2.77 5.15 16.65
C GLY A 250 -3.78 5.79 17.59
N ARG A 251 -4.80 5.02 18.00
CA ARG A 251 -5.93 5.50 18.82
C ARG A 251 -6.76 6.57 18.10
N ILE A 252 -6.85 6.48 16.78
CA ILE A 252 -7.80 7.29 16.01
C ILE A 252 -9.22 6.78 16.27
N GLU A 253 -10.13 7.74 16.42
CA GLU A 253 -11.56 7.54 16.63
C GLU A 253 -12.28 8.46 15.64
N PRO A 254 -13.58 8.27 15.38
CA PRO A 254 -14.30 9.09 14.39
C PRO A 254 -14.14 10.60 14.61
N ARG A 255 -14.19 11.07 15.86
CA ARG A 255 -13.97 12.48 16.22
C ARG A 255 -12.61 13.06 15.82
N HIS A 256 -11.59 12.23 15.63
CA HIS A 256 -10.25 12.66 15.25
C HIS A 256 -10.06 12.74 13.73
N VAL A 257 -10.95 12.15 12.94
CA VAL A 257 -10.81 12.04 11.48
C VAL A 257 -10.74 13.42 10.81
N GLN A 258 -11.59 14.36 11.23
CA GLN A 258 -11.55 15.72 10.71
C GLN A 258 -10.16 16.36 10.90
N GLY A 259 -9.59 16.23 12.10
CA GLY A 259 -8.25 16.73 12.38
C GLY A 259 -7.18 16.04 11.53
N VAL A 260 -7.28 14.73 11.28
CA VAL A 260 -6.32 14.04 10.39
C VAL A 260 -6.41 14.58 8.97
N VAL A 261 -7.61 14.79 8.43
CA VAL A 261 -7.78 15.33 7.08
C VAL A 261 -7.28 16.77 6.99
N GLU A 262 -7.73 17.64 7.88
CA GLU A 262 -7.42 19.07 7.81
C GLU A 262 -5.96 19.37 8.15
N GLU A 263 -5.44 18.79 9.23
CA GLU A 263 -4.08 19.08 9.68
C GLU A 263 -3.05 18.32 8.86
N THR A 264 -3.26 17.02 8.60
CA THR A 264 -2.24 16.16 7.98
C THR A 264 -2.35 16.09 6.47
N ILE A 265 -3.53 15.80 5.92
CA ILE A 265 -3.69 15.59 4.47
C ILE A 265 -3.69 16.92 3.71
N LEU A 266 -4.28 17.97 4.29
CA LEU A 266 -4.41 19.27 3.65
C LEU A 266 -3.41 20.31 4.19
N GLY A 267 -3.03 20.19 5.47
CA GLY A 267 -2.24 21.20 6.17
C GLY A 267 -0.75 20.87 6.37
N GLY A 268 -0.31 19.65 6.07
CA GLY A 268 1.09 19.25 6.26
C GLY A 268 1.59 19.15 7.69
N ARG A 269 0.70 19.06 8.69
CA ARG A 269 1.02 18.97 10.13
C ARG A 269 0.59 17.63 10.71
N VAL A 270 1.34 17.16 11.71
CA VAL A 270 1.05 15.89 12.38
C VAL A 270 0.30 16.09 13.70
N LEU A 271 -0.66 15.22 13.98
CA LEU A 271 -1.35 15.18 15.27
C LEU A 271 -0.46 14.47 16.30
N ALA A 272 0.32 15.23 17.08
CA ALA A 272 1.36 14.72 17.96
C ALA A 272 0.87 13.62 18.94
N ASP A 273 -0.30 13.80 19.56
CA ASP A 273 -0.84 12.86 20.56
C ASP A 273 -1.14 11.46 19.97
N HIS A 274 -1.48 11.45 18.67
CA HIS A 274 -1.81 10.23 17.94
C HIS A 274 -0.63 9.65 17.18
N PHE A 275 0.43 10.43 16.95
CA PHE A 275 1.58 10.02 16.15
C PHE A 275 2.30 8.81 16.77
N ARG A 276 2.67 7.84 15.93
CA ARG A 276 3.39 6.61 16.32
C ARG A 276 4.66 6.37 15.53
N GLY A 277 4.96 7.24 14.58
CA GLY A 277 6.10 7.16 13.68
C GLY A 277 5.71 7.53 12.26
N GLY A 278 6.70 7.59 11.39
CA GLY A 278 6.48 7.75 9.97
C GLY A 278 7.60 7.13 9.17
N VAL A 279 7.43 7.14 7.86
CA VAL A 279 8.44 6.72 6.89
C VAL A 279 8.61 7.82 5.86
N ASP A 280 9.85 8.08 5.49
CA ASP A 280 10.25 9.00 4.44
C ASP A 280 10.96 8.20 3.35
N ARG A 281 10.57 8.44 2.10
CA ARG A 281 11.21 7.86 0.92
C ARG A 281 12.73 8.10 0.90
N GLU A 282 13.21 9.21 1.44
CA GLU A 282 14.62 9.61 1.35
C GLU A 282 15.41 9.39 2.63
N SER A 283 14.81 9.65 3.78
CA SER A 283 15.52 9.77 5.07
C SER A 283 15.22 8.65 6.07
N GLY A 284 14.37 7.68 5.71
CA GLY A 284 14.09 6.49 6.51
C GLY A 284 12.97 6.69 7.54
N ILE A 285 13.18 6.29 8.79
CA ILE A 285 12.12 6.25 9.81
C ILE A 285 12.00 7.59 10.51
N LEU A 286 10.80 8.16 10.54
CA LEU A 286 10.47 9.39 11.26
C LEU A 286 10.02 9.09 12.68
N ARG A 287 10.50 9.89 13.64
CA ARG A 287 10.14 9.83 15.06
C ARG A 287 10.04 11.26 15.60
N LEU A 288 9.16 11.46 16.60
CA LEU A 288 9.11 12.68 17.42
C LEU A 288 10.00 12.48 18.66
#